data_AF-A0A847HXV7-F1
#
_entry.id   AF-A0A847HXV7-F1
#
_cell.length_a   1.000
_cell.length_b   1.000
_cell.length_c   1.000
_cell.angle_alpha   90.00
_cell.angle_beta   90.00
_cell.angle_gamma   90.00
#
_symmetry.space_group_name_H-M   'P 1'
#
loop_
_entity.id
_entity.type
_entity.pdbx_description
1 polymer ?
#
loop_
_entity_poly.entity_id
_entity_poly.type
_entity_poly.pdbx_seq_one_letter_code
_entity_poly.pdbx_strand_id
1 'polypeptide(L)'
;MIVPGAESWAPDQAFIRLADPHDGLSAAVRLVGLSGLEPLCVPAEMSDATASHLRVVPLSNECWALGVADLRGDQVLRAPVLLNPDGEVRLVAEGLEEELLCLHVAKDAEVFPHLLISPRHVWVFLGSVEPALTLAGPDVAGFCLREEGGFPYVALVTGAIGHEFVEVARYLWEPYEFAFTGPAKDALPDPPGGKFELDLPNSPRLIPMGGEIPDPKPLPEPPRMRGDDLAAAPGSFKGGDTGWCRTGMRSTVPAGADAPARRG
;
A
#
# COMPACT_ATOMS: atom_id res chain seq x y z
N MET A 1 -28.06 13.11 -8.40
CA MET A 1 -28.55 14.49 -8.64
C MET A 1 -27.92 15.36 -7.56
N ILE A 2 -27.36 16.52 -7.91
CA ILE A 2 -26.81 17.45 -6.93
C ILE A 2 -27.97 18.19 -6.26
N VAL A 3 -27.95 18.28 -4.93
CA VAL A 3 -29.01 18.87 -4.12
C VAL A 3 -28.97 20.40 -4.25
N PRO A 4 -30.12 21.08 -4.45
CA PRO A 4 -30.17 22.54 -4.50
C PRO A 4 -29.64 23.19 -3.22
N GLY A 5 -28.83 24.23 -3.33
CA GLY A 5 -28.28 24.97 -2.19
C GLY A 5 -26.96 24.39 -1.63
N ALA A 6 -26.50 23.24 -2.15
CA ALA A 6 -25.23 22.63 -1.74
C ALA A 6 -24.02 23.55 -1.99
N GLU A 7 -24.12 24.44 -2.98
CA GLU A 7 -23.13 25.46 -3.30
C GLU A 7 -22.89 26.48 -2.17
N SER A 8 -23.80 26.57 -1.20
CA SER A 8 -23.70 27.50 -0.08
C SER A 8 -23.04 26.90 1.16
N TRP A 9 -22.82 25.58 1.21
CA TRP A 9 -22.27 24.93 2.40
C TRP A 9 -20.82 25.32 2.63
N ALA A 10 -20.47 25.53 3.91
CA ALA A 10 -19.09 25.68 4.36
C ALA A 10 -18.37 24.31 4.40
N PRO A 11 -17.02 24.26 4.44
CA PRO A 11 -16.27 23.00 4.44
C PRO A 11 -16.70 21.99 5.51
N ASP A 12 -16.87 22.44 6.76
CA ASP A 12 -17.31 21.64 7.89
C ASP A 12 -18.72 21.08 7.70
N GLN A 13 -19.63 21.90 7.18
CA GLN A 13 -21.00 21.52 6.87
C GLN A 13 -21.06 20.48 5.75
N ALA A 14 -20.25 20.65 4.71
CA ALA A 14 -20.15 19.69 3.62
C ALA A 14 -19.56 18.37 4.14
N PHE A 15 -18.49 18.40 4.94
CA PHE A 15 -17.86 17.19 5.47
C PHE A 15 -18.83 16.32 6.29
N ILE A 16 -19.59 16.91 7.21
CA ILE A 16 -20.58 16.18 8.04
C ILE A 16 -21.64 15.48 7.17
N ARG A 17 -21.95 16.03 5.99
CA ARG A 17 -22.96 15.50 5.06
C ARG A 17 -22.44 14.38 4.16
N LEU A 18 -21.13 14.08 4.14
CA LEU A 18 -20.57 12.99 3.32
C LEU A 18 -21.19 11.63 3.68
N ALA A 19 -21.53 11.43 4.96
CA ALA A 19 -22.16 10.21 5.45
C ALA A 19 -23.65 10.10 5.08
N ASP A 20 -24.29 11.18 4.63
CA ASP A 20 -25.71 11.18 4.28
C ASP A 20 -25.89 10.60 2.86
N PRO A 21 -26.68 9.52 2.67
CA PRO A 21 -26.90 8.94 1.35
C PRO A 21 -27.56 9.88 0.33
N HIS A 22 -28.30 10.89 0.79
CA HIS A 22 -28.98 11.87 -0.05
C HIS A 22 -28.05 13.05 -0.41
N ASP A 23 -27.28 13.54 0.58
CA ASP A 23 -26.48 14.76 0.41
C ASP A 23 -25.00 14.49 0.07
N GLY A 24 -24.50 13.26 0.31
CA GLY A 24 -23.08 12.94 0.30
C GLY A 24 -22.36 13.26 -1.02
N LEU A 25 -22.99 12.99 -2.17
CA LEU A 25 -22.42 13.37 -3.47
C LEU A 25 -22.31 14.89 -3.62
N SER A 26 -23.34 15.63 -3.21
CA SER A 26 -23.36 17.09 -3.32
C SER A 26 -22.32 17.72 -2.38
N ALA A 27 -22.16 17.14 -1.19
CA ALA A 27 -21.14 17.52 -0.23
C ALA A 27 -19.73 17.30 -0.79
N ALA A 28 -19.47 16.14 -1.39
CA ALA A 28 -18.18 15.83 -2.00
C ALA A 28 -17.84 16.80 -3.14
N VAL A 29 -18.77 17.04 -4.06
CA VAL A 29 -18.60 18.01 -5.16
C VAL A 29 -18.37 19.42 -4.62
N ARG A 30 -19.05 19.80 -3.53
CA ARG A 30 -18.86 21.08 -2.87
C ARG A 30 -17.44 21.22 -2.29
N LEU A 31 -16.93 20.20 -1.60
CA LEU A 31 -15.57 20.21 -1.07
C LEU A 31 -14.53 20.38 -2.18
N VAL A 32 -14.71 19.65 -3.30
CA VAL A 32 -13.85 19.83 -4.49
C VAL A 32 -13.92 21.28 -5.00
N GLY A 33 -15.12 21.84 -5.18
CA GLY A 33 -15.28 23.22 -5.63
C GLY A 33 -14.69 24.27 -4.68
N LEU A 34 -14.66 23.98 -3.37
CA LEU A 34 -14.03 24.85 -2.36
C LEU A 34 -12.51 24.77 -2.36
N SER A 35 -11.94 23.63 -2.76
CA SER A 35 -10.48 23.42 -2.78
C SER A 35 -9.76 24.22 -3.88
N GLY A 36 -10.48 24.61 -4.95
CA GLY A 36 -9.89 25.24 -6.13
C GLY A 36 -9.10 24.28 -7.03
N LEU A 37 -9.14 22.98 -6.75
CA LEU A 37 -8.58 21.93 -7.60
C LEU A 37 -9.55 21.56 -8.73
N GLU A 38 -9.01 21.07 -9.83
CA GLU A 38 -9.77 20.63 -11.02
C GLU A 38 -9.56 19.13 -11.29
N PRO A 39 -10.00 18.22 -10.40
CA PRO A 39 -9.83 16.79 -10.62
C PRO A 39 -10.68 16.28 -11.78
N LEU A 40 -10.18 15.27 -12.49
CA LEU A 40 -10.82 14.70 -13.67
C LEU A 40 -12.21 14.11 -13.37
N CYS A 41 -12.46 13.64 -12.16
CA CYS A 41 -13.77 13.11 -11.78
C CYS A 41 -14.84 14.20 -11.62
N VAL A 42 -14.47 15.46 -11.37
CA VAL A 42 -15.43 16.56 -11.21
C VAL A 42 -15.18 17.61 -12.30
N PRO A 43 -15.88 17.53 -13.44
CA PRO A 43 -15.75 18.55 -14.48
C PRO A 43 -16.30 19.91 -13.99
N ALA A 44 -15.79 20.99 -14.59
CA ALA A 44 -16.22 22.36 -14.28
C ALA A 44 -17.74 22.55 -14.45
N GLU A 45 -18.34 21.93 -15.47
CA GLU A 45 -19.78 21.88 -15.67
C GLU A 45 -20.31 20.48 -15.34
N MET A 46 -21.07 20.39 -14.24
CA MET A 46 -21.67 19.13 -13.81
C MET A 46 -22.99 18.87 -14.54
N SER A 47 -23.05 17.78 -15.30
CA SER A 47 -24.28 17.27 -15.90
C SER A 47 -24.92 16.18 -15.05
N ASP A 48 -26.23 15.94 -15.21
CA ASP A 48 -26.92 14.81 -14.55
C ASP A 48 -26.32 13.46 -14.96
N ALA A 49 -25.87 13.33 -16.21
CA ALA A 49 -25.21 12.14 -16.71
C ALA A 49 -23.90 11.89 -15.95
N THR A 50 -23.03 12.91 -15.85
CA THR A 50 -21.79 12.81 -15.08
C THR A 50 -22.07 12.48 -13.61
N ALA A 51 -23.00 13.22 -12.98
CA ALA A 51 -23.36 13.01 -11.58
C ALA A 51 -23.90 11.58 -11.31
N SER A 52 -24.55 10.96 -12.30
CA SER A 52 -25.04 9.57 -12.18
C SER A 52 -23.93 8.53 -12.09
N HIS A 53 -22.73 8.85 -12.59
CA HIS A 53 -21.56 7.98 -12.53
C HIS A 53 -20.66 8.26 -11.32
N LEU A 54 -20.82 9.40 -10.64
CA LEU A 54 -20.02 9.71 -9.46
C LEU A 54 -20.46 8.92 -8.24
N ARG A 55 -19.48 8.52 -7.44
CA ARG A 55 -19.68 7.82 -6.17
C ARG A 55 -18.78 8.39 -5.11
N VAL A 56 -19.34 8.46 -3.90
CA VAL A 56 -18.60 8.77 -2.69
C VAL A 56 -18.56 7.50 -1.85
N VAL A 57 -17.38 7.10 -1.42
CA VAL A 57 -17.18 5.89 -0.63
C VAL A 57 -16.38 6.22 0.63
N PRO A 58 -16.75 5.67 1.80
CA PRO A 58 -15.93 5.82 3.00
C PRO A 58 -14.69 4.92 2.89
N LEU A 59 -13.52 5.47 3.22
CA LEU A 59 -12.28 4.70 3.40
C LEU A 59 -11.96 4.47 4.88
N SER A 60 -12.45 5.36 5.74
CA SER A 60 -12.44 5.23 7.19
C SER A 60 -13.59 6.05 7.78
N ASN A 61 -13.66 6.16 9.10
CA ASN A 61 -14.61 7.06 9.76
C ASN A 61 -14.35 8.55 9.47
N GLU A 62 -13.13 8.88 9.02
CA GLU A 62 -12.66 10.27 8.88
C GLU A 62 -12.24 10.62 7.44
N CYS A 63 -12.13 9.63 6.55
CA CYS A 63 -11.71 9.86 5.16
C CYS A 63 -12.69 9.23 4.18
N TRP A 64 -13.02 9.99 3.16
CA TRP A 64 -13.88 9.57 2.06
C TRP A 64 -13.14 9.71 0.74
N ALA A 65 -13.58 8.98 -0.28
CA ALA A 65 -13.12 9.17 -1.64
C ALA A 65 -14.30 9.50 -2.55
N LEU A 66 -14.07 10.41 -3.49
CA LEU A 66 -14.96 10.72 -4.60
C LEU A 66 -14.29 10.28 -5.89
N GLY A 67 -15.03 9.64 -6.78
CA GLY A 67 -14.54 9.29 -8.12
C GLY A 67 -15.65 8.81 -9.04
N VAL A 68 -15.29 8.44 -10.26
CA VAL A 68 -16.22 7.89 -11.25
C VAL A 68 -16.34 6.38 -11.03
N ALA A 69 -17.56 5.87 -10.90
CA ALA A 69 -17.80 4.43 -10.80
C ALA A 69 -17.23 3.69 -12.01
N ASP A 70 -16.42 2.65 -11.76
CA ASP A 70 -15.97 1.76 -12.83
C ASP A 70 -17.04 0.70 -13.12
N LEU A 71 -17.28 0.43 -14.40
CA LEU A 71 -18.26 -0.57 -14.85
C LEU A 71 -17.86 -2.00 -14.45
N ARG A 72 -16.60 -2.23 -14.07
CA ARG A 72 -16.07 -3.53 -13.63
C ARG A 72 -16.52 -3.92 -12.23
N GLY A 73 -16.99 -2.98 -11.40
CA GLY A 73 -17.55 -3.29 -10.10
C GLY A 73 -17.73 -2.08 -9.17
N ASP A 74 -18.71 -2.20 -8.27
CA ASP A 74 -19.13 -1.12 -7.35
C ASP A 74 -18.05 -0.70 -6.32
N GLN A 75 -16.99 -1.49 -6.20
CA GLN A 75 -15.86 -1.25 -5.29
C GLN A 75 -14.66 -0.58 -5.97
N VAL A 76 -14.84 -0.07 -7.19
CA VAL A 76 -13.76 0.56 -7.95
C VAL A 76 -14.17 1.96 -8.40
N LEU A 77 -13.35 2.96 -8.04
CA LEU A 77 -13.49 4.34 -8.48
C LEU A 77 -12.33 4.73 -9.40
N ARG A 78 -12.64 5.38 -10.53
CA ARG A 78 -11.70 5.98 -11.47
C ARG A 78 -11.46 7.45 -11.15
N ALA A 79 -10.24 7.91 -11.41
CA ALA A 79 -9.77 9.28 -11.11
C ALA A 79 -10.19 9.74 -9.69
N PRO A 80 -9.87 8.95 -8.64
CA PRO A 80 -10.33 9.23 -7.30
C PRO A 80 -9.63 10.46 -6.70
N VAL A 81 -10.38 11.24 -5.93
CA VAL A 81 -9.85 12.23 -4.99
C VAL A 81 -10.20 11.84 -3.57
N LEU A 82 -9.35 12.23 -2.62
CA LEU A 82 -9.57 11.99 -1.20
C LEU A 82 -10.15 13.25 -0.54
N LEU A 83 -11.05 13.03 0.40
CA LEU A 83 -11.74 14.05 1.16
C LEU A 83 -11.44 13.82 2.65
N ASN A 84 -10.65 14.72 3.22
CA ASN A 84 -10.16 14.67 4.59
C ASN A 84 -11.09 15.43 5.56
N PRO A 85 -10.98 15.18 6.87
CA PRO A 85 -11.90 15.72 7.88
C PRO A 85 -11.78 17.23 8.11
N ASP A 86 -10.64 17.81 7.75
CA ASP A 86 -10.42 19.26 7.74
C ASP A 86 -11.00 19.94 6.48
N GLY A 87 -11.64 19.18 5.59
CA GLY A 87 -12.15 19.65 4.32
C GLY A 87 -11.08 19.75 3.23
N GLU A 88 -9.85 19.29 3.50
CA GLU A 88 -8.82 19.19 2.48
C GLU A 88 -9.24 18.16 1.41
N VAL A 89 -9.07 18.56 0.16
CA VAL A 89 -9.21 17.67 -1.00
C VAL A 89 -7.81 17.36 -1.50
N ARG A 90 -7.48 16.08 -1.62
CA ARG A 90 -6.16 15.63 -2.04
C ARG A 90 -6.23 14.83 -3.34
N LEU A 91 -5.45 15.28 -4.33
CA LEU A 91 -5.10 14.48 -5.50
C LEU A 91 -3.96 13.52 -5.12
N VAL A 92 -4.06 12.27 -5.57
CA VAL A 92 -3.00 11.28 -5.36
C VAL A 92 -2.01 11.25 -6.55
N ALA A 93 -2.49 11.59 -7.74
CA ALA A 93 -1.70 11.73 -8.96
C ALA A 93 -2.25 12.86 -9.83
N GLU A 94 -1.46 13.28 -10.82
CA GLU A 94 -1.82 14.36 -11.77
C GLU A 94 -1.57 13.90 -13.22
N GLY A 95 -2.27 14.51 -14.18
CA GLY A 95 -2.08 14.27 -15.60
C GLY A 95 -2.48 12.85 -16.03
N LEU A 96 -1.66 12.22 -16.89
CA LEU A 96 -1.96 10.88 -17.42
C LEU A 96 -2.11 9.83 -16.30
N GLU A 97 -1.39 10.00 -15.20
CA GLU A 97 -1.47 9.06 -14.10
C GLU A 97 -2.82 9.14 -13.37
N GLU A 98 -3.39 10.35 -13.23
CA GLU A 98 -4.73 10.55 -12.70
C GLU A 98 -5.80 9.87 -13.57
N GLU A 99 -5.69 9.97 -14.91
CA GLU A 99 -6.61 9.35 -15.87
C GLU A 99 -6.68 7.81 -15.71
N LEU A 100 -5.54 7.20 -15.37
CA LEU A 100 -5.38 5.76 -15.24
C LEU A 100 -5.52 5.27 -13.80
N LEU A 101 -5.58 6.17 -12.82
CA LEU A 101 -5.67 5.84 -11.41
C LEU A 101 -7.03 5.21 -11.07
N CYS A 102 -6.98 4.07 -10.40
CA CYS A 102 -8.13 3.35 -9.87
C CYS A 102 -7.99 3.20 -8.35
N LEU A 103 -9.01 3.60 -7.58
CA LEU A 103 -9.15 3.23 -6.18
C LEU A 103 -9.98 1.94 -6.09
N HIS A 104 -9.40 0.93 -5.44
CA HIS A 104 -10.03 -0.34 -5.10
C HIS A 104 -10.37 -0.35 -3.61
N VAL A 105 -11.67 -0.34 -3.29
CA VAL A 105 -12.18 -0.36 -1.93
C VAL A 105 -12.30 -1.81 -1.46
N ALA A 106 -11.34 -2.24 -0.65
CA ALA A 106 -11.40 -3.53 0.04
C ALA A 106 -12.74 -3.77 0.78
N LYS A 107 -13.22 -5.02 0.74
CA LYS A 107 -14.38 -5.49 1.51
C LYS A 107 -14.14 -5.48 3.01
N ASP A 108 -12.91 -5.79 3.41
CA ASP A 108 -12.45 -5.80 4.79
C ASP A 108 -11.03 -5.20 4.83
N ALA A 109 -10.95 -3.95 5.30
CA ALA A 109 -9.72 -3.17 5.34
C ALA A 109 -8.70 -3.70 6.36
N GLU A 110 -9.12 -4.52 7.33
CA GLU A 110 -8.22 -5.15 8.31
C GLU A 110 -7.46 -6.33 7.69
N VAL A 111 -8.07 -6.99 6.71
CA VAL A 111 -7.49 -8.14 6.00
C VAL A 111 -6.70 -7.69 4.77
N PHE A 112 -7.21 -6.71 4.02
CA PHE A 112 -6.57 -6.20 2.82
C PHE A 112 -6.82 -4.69 2.70
N PRO A 113 -5.79 -3.86 2.46
CA PRO A 113 -5.94 -2.41 2.46
C PRO A 113 -6.76 -1.93 1.26
N HIS A 114 -7.37 -0.75 1.38
CA HIS A 114 -7.80 -0.03 0.18
C HIS A 114 -6.56 0.38 -0.63
N LEU A 115 -6.63 0.24 -1.96
CA LEU A 115 -5.48 0.48 -2.83
C LEU A 115 -5.82 1.52 -3.88
N LEU A 116 -4.90 2.45 -4.11
CA LEU A 116 -4.90 3.25 -5.34
C LEU A 116 -3.85 2.66 -6.27
N ILE A 117 -4.24 2.32 -7.49
CA ILE A 117 -3.38 1.64 -8.47
C ILE A 117 -3.42 2.42 -9.77
N SER A 118 -2.25 2.87 -10.21
CA SER A 118 -1.98 3.25 -11.59
C SER A 118 -1.12 2.16 -12.24
N PRO A 119 -0.86 2.22 -13.54
CA PRO A 119 0.09 1.29 -14.17
C PRO A 119 1.47 1.32 -13.51
N ARG A 120 1.91 2.47 -13.00
CA ARG A 120 3.29 2.66 -12.49
C ARG A 120 3.43 2.57 -10.98
N HIS A 121 2.36 2.86 -10.26
CA HIS A 121 2.40 3.03 -8.83
C HIS A 121 1.23 2.31 -8.15
N VAL A 122 1.52 1.79 -6.98
CA VAL A 122 0.54 1.30 -6.02
C VAL A 122 0.71 2.10 -4.75
N TRP A 123 -0.39 2.65 -4.27
CA TRP A 123 -0.49 3.27 -2.95
C TRP A 123 -1.44 2.47 -2.08
N VAL A 124 -1.15 2.42 -0.79
CA VAL A 124 -2.02 1.84 0.24
C VAL A 124 -2.67 2.95 1.04
N PHE A 125 -3.91 2.75 1.46
CA PHE A 125 -4.55 3.60 2.46
C PHE A 125 -4.53 2.90 3.83
N LEU A 126 -3.78 3.47 4.77
CA LEU A 126 -3.67 3.01 6.16
C LEU A 126 -3.93 4.18 7.12
N GLY A 127 -5.12 4.80 7.00
CA GLY A 127 -5.45 6.08 7.64
C GLY A 127 -4.93 7.30 6.88
N SER A 128 -3.87 7.13 6.10
CA SER A 128 -3.44 8.08 5.07
C SER A 128 -2.94 7.31 3.83
N VAL A 129 -2.84 8.00 2.69
CA VAL A 129 -2.29 7.41 1.47
C VAL A 129 -0.77 7.44 1.49
N GLU A 130 -0.19 6.25 1.35
CA GLU A 130 1.25 6.00 1.38
C GLU A 130 1.71 5.25 0.14
N PRO A 131 2.88 5.56 -0.43
CA PRO A 131 3.45 4.80 -1.53
C PRO A 131 3.77 3.37 -1.09
N ALA A 132 3.46 2.39 -1.93
CA ALA A 132 3.70 0.98 -1.64
C ALA A 132 4.66 0.33 -2.63
N LEU A 133 4.34 0.38 -3.92
CA LEU A 133 5.13 -0.23 -5.02
C LEU A 133 5.26 0.77 -6.17
N THR A 134 6.46 0.88 -6.73
CA THR A 134 6.76 1.81 -7.84
C THR A 134 7.61 1.11 -8.90
N LEU A 135 7.19 1.11 -10.16
CA LEU A 135 7.98 0.56 -11.27
C LEU A 135 9.13 1.49 -11.66
N ALA A 136 10.34 0.94 -11.75
CA ALA A 136 11.50 1.57 -12.35
C ALA A 136 11.51 1.30 -13.88
N GLY A 137 11.81 2.32 -14.67
CA GLY A 137 12.04 2.16 -16.11
C GLY A 137 10.78 2.32 -17.00
N PRO A 138 10.83 1.89 -18.28
CA PRO A 138 9.81 2.18 -19.28
C PRO A 138 8.49 1.39 -19.07
N ASP A 139 7.40 1.88 -19.68
CA ASP A 139 6.05 1.34 -19.58
C ASP A 139 5.85 0.04 -20.39
N VAL A 140 6.60 -1.01 -20.05
CA VAL A 140 6.48 -2.35 -20.68
C VAL A 140 5.61 -3.31 -19.86
N ALA A 141 5.33 -2.95 -18.62
CA ALA A 141 4.45 -3.66 -17.70
C ALA A 141 3.71 -2.63 -16.84
N GLY A 142 2.57 -3.04 -16.26
CA GLY A 142 1.79 -2.20 -15.37
C GLY A 142 1.10 -2.97 -14.26
N PHE A 143 0.85 -2.30 -13.15
CA PHE A 143 0.12 -2.89 -12.03
C PHE A 143 -1.38 -2.95 -12.29
N CYS A 144 -2.01 -4.00 -11.78
CA CYS A 144 -3.46 -4.10 -11.66
C CYS A 144 -3.82 -4.97 -10.45
N LEU A 145 -5.04 -4.82 -9.95
CA LEU A 145 -5.58 -5.74 -8.94
C LEU A 145 -6.16 -6.99 -9.62
N ARG A 146 -5.83 -8.16 -9.07
CA ARG A 146 -6.44 -9.44 -9.44
C ARG A 146 -6.93 -10.16 -8.19
N GLU A 147 -7.73 -11.19 -8.39
CA GLU A 147 -8.29 -12.02 -7.32
C GLU A 147 -8.10 -13.49 -7.67
N GLU A 148 -7.59 -14.29 -6.72
CA GLU A 148 -7.51 -15.74 -6.84
C GLU A 148 -8.06 -16.39 -5.57
N GLY A 149 -9.01 -17.31 -5.73
CA GLY A 149 -9.62 -18.00 -4.60
C GLY A 149 -10.33 -17.10 -3.59
N GLY A 150 -10.79 -15.90 -4.01
CA GLY A 150 -11.39 -14.90 -3.12
C GLY A 150 -10.41 -13.93 -2.46
N PHE A 151 -9.11 -14.10 -2.72
CA PHE A 151 -8.06 -13.26 -2.12
C PHE A 151 -7.51 -12.28 -3.15
N PRO A 152 -7.61 -10.96 -2.90
CA PRO A 152 -7.04 -9.96 -3.79
C PRO A 152 -5.52 -9.92 -3.68
N TYR A 153 -4.85 -9.65 -4.79
CA TYR A 153 -3.42 -9.42 -4.87
C TYR A 153 -3.08 -8.42 -5.97
N VAL A 154 -1.95 -7.73 -5.83
CA VAL A 154 -1.45 -6.85 -6.88
C VAL A 154 -0.66 -7.70 -7.87
N ALA A 155 -1.04 -7.61 -9.14
CA ALA A 155 -0.36 -8.27 -10.24
C ALA A 155 0.42 -7.24 -11.05
N LEU A 156 1.63 -7.60 -11.47
CA LEU A 156 2.30 -6.93 -12.58
C LEU A 156 1.96 -7.69 -13.85
N VAL A 157 1.45 -6.98 -14.84
CA VAL A 157 1.04 -7.55 -16.12
C VAL A 157 1.75 -6.86 -17.27
N THR A 158 2.00 -7.62 -18.34
CA THR A 158 2.46 -7.09 -19.63
C THR A 158 1.43 -7.41 -20.71
N GLY A 159 1.34 -6.56 -21.72
CA GLY A 159 0.49 -6.79 -22.87
C GLY A 159 0.97 -5.95 -24.05
N ALA A 160 1.14 -6.58 -25.21
CA ALA A 160 1.15 -5.83 -26.46
C ALA A 160 -0.27 -5.32 -26.73
N ILE A 161 -0.40 -4.09 -27.24
CA ILE A 161 -1.68 -3.47 -27.61
C ILE A 161 -2.51 -4.49 -28.41
N GLY A 162 -3.62 -4.97 -27.83
CA GLY A 162 -4.56 -5.91 -28.48
C GLY A 162 -4.48 -7.39 -28.06
N HIS A 163 -3.62 -7.77 -27.11
CA HIS A 163 -3.55 -9.14 -26.56
C HIS A 163 -3.95 -9.23 -25.08
N GLU A 164 -4.28 -10.43 -24.61
CA GLU A 164 -4.53 -10.71 -23.18
C GLU A 164 -3.34 -10.29 -22.33
N PHE A 165 -3.62 -9.59 -21.22
CA PHE A 165 -2.61 -9.19 -20.26
C PHE A 165 -2.00 -10.42 -19.57
N VAL A 166 -0.73 -10.68 -19.84
CA VAL A 166 0.04 -11.78 -19.25
C VAL A 166 0.56 -11.32 -17.88
N GLU A 167 0.29 -12.12 -16.86
CA GLU A 167 0.83 -11.90 -15.53
C GLU A 167 2.30 -12.30 -15.47
N VAL A 168 3.15 -11.42 -14.97
CA VAL A 168 4.60 -11.63 -14.90
C VAL A 168 5.13 -11.62 -13.47
N ALA A 169 4.41 -10.99 -12.53
CA ALA A 169 4.72 -11.05 -11.11
C ALA A 169 3.47 -10.89 -10.26
N ARG A 170 3.54 -11.41 -9.03
CA ARG A 170 2.51 -11.31 -8.00
C ARG A 170 3.09 -10.65 -6.75
N TYR A 171 2.29 -9.79 -6.15
CA TYR A 171 2.57 -9.11 -4.90
C TYR A 171 1.43 -9.40 -3.92
N LEU A 172 1.73 -10.27 -2.95
CA LEU A 172 0.77 -10.72 -1.94
C LEU A 172 0.84 -9.81 -0.73
N TRP A 173 -0.31 -9.38 -0.22
CA TRP A 173 -0.34 -8.56 0.99
C TRP A 173 -0.10 -9.43 2.23
N GLU A 174 0.82 -9.00 3.10
CA GLU A 174 1.08 -9.59 4.41
C GLU A 174 0.51 -8.68 5.51
N PRO A 175 -0.66 -9.01 6.10
CA PRO A 175 -1.35 -8.13 7.03
C PRO A 175 -0.55 -7.75 8.29
N TYR A 176 0.34 -8.64 8.75
CA TYR A 176 1.14 -8.42 9.95
C TYR A 176 2.33 -7.49 9.73
N GLU A 177 2.86 -7.46 8.50
CA GLU A 177 4.00 -6.61 8.12
C GLU A 177 3.53 -5.29 7.50
N PHE A 178 2.23 -5.18 7.18
CA PHE A 178 1.66 -4.08 6.40
C PHE A 178 2.47 -3.82 5.13
N ALA A 179 2.81 -4.89 4.41
CA ALA A 179 3.68 -4.88 3.25
C ALA A 179 3.27 -5.95 2.22
N PHE A 180 3.75 -5.79 0.99
CA PHE A 180 3.61 -6.76 -0.09
C PHE A 180 4.86 -7.64 -0.20
N THR A 181 4.66 -8.95 -0.37
CA THR A 181 5.72 -9.90 -0.73
C THR A 181 5.68 -10.19 -2.23
N GLY A 182 6.81 -10.04 -2.91
CA GLY A 182 6.90 -10.26 -4.36
C GLY A 182 8.27 -9.90 -4.92
N PRO A 183 8.55 -10.21 -6.20
CA PRO A 183 9.86 -9.99 -6.79
C PRO A 183 10.13 -8.50 -6.97
N ALA A 184 11.34 -8.05 -6.63
CA ALA A 184 11.75 -6.67 -6.89
C ALA A 184 12.15 -6.44 -8.35
N LYS A 185 12.65 -7.47 -9.02
CA LYS A 185 13.04 -7.45 -10.44
C LYS A 185 13.03 -8.88 -10.98
N ASP A 186 12.64 -9.03 -12.25
CA ASP A 186 12.67 -10.32 -12.95
C ASP A 186 12.64 -10.12 -14.47
N ALA A 187 12.88 -11.20 -15.21
CA ALA A 187 12.74 -11.24 -16.66
C ALA A 187 11.28 -11.16 -17.09
N LEU A 188 11.03 -10.42 -18.17
CA LEU A 188 9.73 -10.41 -18.84
C LEU A 188 9.67 -11.54 -19.89
N PRO A 189 8.51 -12.17 -20.10
CA PRO A 189 8.31 -13.12 -21.17
C PRO A 189 8.46 -12.44 -22.54
N ASP A 190 8.92 -13.18 -23.54
CA ASP A 190 9.01 -12.71 -24.93
C ASP A 190 7.72 -13.05 -25.70
N PRO A 191 7.03 -12.07 -26.33
CA PRO A 191 7.24 -10.63 -26.30
C PRO A 191 6.56 -9.94 -25.09
N PRO A 192 7.04 -8.77 -24.59
CA PRO A 192 8.05 -7.89 -25.19
C PRO A 192 9.51 -8.29 -24.93
N GLY A 193 9.76 -9.24 -24.03
CA GLY A 193 11.10 -9.55 -23.53
C GLY A 193 11.68 -8.44 -22.65
N GLY A 194 12.91 -8.64 -22.19
CA GLY A 194 13.59 -7.70 -21.28
C GLY A 194 13.39 -8.05 -19.80
N LYS A 195 13.35 -7.02 -18.95
CA LYS A 195 13.19 -7.15 -17.49
C LYS A 195 12.30 -6.04 -16.96
N PHE A 196 11.66 -6.28 -15.82
CA PHE A 196 11.09 -5.23 -15.00
C PHE A 196 11.93 -5.07 -13.73
N GLU A 197 11.85 -3.89 -13.12
CA GLU A 197 12.48 -3.59 -11.83
C GLU A 197 11.57 -2.63 -11.05
N LEU A 198 11.56 -2.75 -9.72
CA LEU A 198 10.91 -1.82 -8.82
C LEU A 198 11.91 -0.79 -8.28
N ASP A 199 11.46 0.45 -8.19
CA ASP A 199 12.19 1.50 -7.50
C ASP A 199 12.08 1.27 -5.97
N LEU A 200 13.06 0.58 -5.41
CA LEU A 200 13.07 0.19 -3.98
C LEU A 200 13.00 1.40 -3.02
N PRO A 201 13.74 2.51 -3.23
CA PRO A 201 13.54 3.74 -2.47
C PRO A 201 12.09 4.23 -2.43
N ASN A 202 11.36 4.10 -3.53
CA ASN A 202 9.96 4.51 -3.66
C ASN A 202 8.96 3.35 -3.50
N SER A 203 9.42 2.18 -3.03
CA SER A 203 8.58 1.01 -2.74
C SER A 203 8.77 0.56 -1.29
N PRO A 204 8.46 1.42 -0.29
CA PRO A 204 8.78 1.14 1.11
C PRO A 204 7.96 0.00 1.71
N ARG A 205 6.86 -0.39 1.05
CA ARG A 205 5.99 -1.50 1.46
C ARG A 205 6.29 -2.79 0.70
N LEU A 206 7.44 -2.91 0.05
CA LEU A 206 7.88 -4.16 -0.58
C LEU A 206 8.80 -4.95 0.34
N ILE A 207 8.49 -6.23 0.53
CA ILE A 207 9.41 -7.26 1.02
C ILE A 207 9.82 -8.11 -0.18
N PRO A 208 11.04 -7.92 -0.74
CA PRO A 208 11.47 -8.65 -1.92
C PRO A 208 11.52 -10.16 -1.68
N MET A 209 10.77 -10.93 -2.48
CA MET A 209 10.73 -12.39 -2.45
C MET A 209 10.58 -12.95 -3.88
N GLY A 210 11.38 -13.97 -4.23
CA GLY A 210 11.39 -14.51 -5.60
C GLY A 210 12.05 -13.58 -6.62
N GLY A 211 12.11 -14.02 -7.87
CA GLY A 211 12.86 -13.34 -8.93
C GLY A 211 14.34 -13.16 -8.61
N GLU A 212 14.95 -12.08 -9.09
CA GLU A 212 16.30 -11.70 -8.65
C GLU A 212 16.20 -10.84 -7.38
N ILE A 213 16.59 -11.41 -6.23
CA ILE A 213 16.58 -10.68 -4.96
C ILE A 213 17.69 -9.60 -4.98
N PRO A 214 17.36 -8.32 -4.70
CA PRO A 214 18.35 -7.26 -4.60
C PRO A 214 19.38 -7.55 -3.49
N ASP A 215 20.63 -7.16 -3.70
CA ASP A 215 21.63 -7.26 -2.64
C ASP A 215 21.19 -6.44 -1.41
N PRO A 216 21.33 -6.97 -0.19
CA PRO A 216 20.93 -6.25 1.01
C PRO A 216 21.69 -4.93 1.11
N LYS A 217 20.99 -3.85 1.49
CA LYS A 217 21.64 -2.56 1.79
C LYS A 217 22.75 -2.80 2.83
N PRO A 218 23.97 -2.26 2.64
CA PRO A 218 25.01 -2.35 3.66
C PRO A 218 24.47 -1.82 4.98
N LEU A 219 24.63 -2.59 6.05
CA LEU A 219 24.34 -2.09 7.40
C LEU A 219 25.16 -0.80 7.60
N PRO A 220 24.56 0.27 8.16
CA PRO A 220 25.34 1.46 8.50
C PRO A 220 26.53 1.04 9.35
N GLU A 221 27.74 1.49 8.96
CA GLU A 221 28.93 1.21 9.77
C GLU A 221 28.63 1.64 11.20
N PRO A 222 28.85 0.78 12.21
CA PRO A 222 28.69 1.19 13.59
C PRO A 222 29.53 2.46 13.80
N PRO A 223 29.03 3.46 14.55
CA PRO A 223 29.76 4.70 14.74
C PRO A 223 31.19 4.37 15.15
N ARG A 224 32.16 4.83 14.34
CA ARG A 224 33.58 4.68 14.65
C ARG A 224 33.82 5.48 15.91
N MET A 225 33.79 4.82 17.07
CA MET A 225 34.26 5.43 18.31
C MET A 225 35.71 5.81 18.05
N ARG A 226 36.01 7.11 18.01
CA ARG A 226 37.40 7.57 18.01
C ARG A 226 37.99 7.12 19.34
N GLY A 227 39.23 6.64 19.31
CA GLY A 227 39.96 6.18 20.50
C GLY A 227 40.07 7.23 21.62
N ASP A 228 39.70 8.48 21.35
CA ASP A 228 39.72 9.58 22.32
C ASP A 228 38.49 9.60 23.25
N ASP A 229 37.38 8.92 22.89
CA ASP A 229 36.17 8.87 23.74
C ASP A 229 36.23 7.77 24.83
N LEU A 230 37.25 6.91 24.79
CA LEU A 230 37.54 5.93 25.85
C LEU A 230 38.21 6.55 27.10
N ALA A 231 38.66 7.81 27.02
CA ALA A 231 39.32 8.50 28.13
C ALA A 231 38.38 9.27 29.06
N ALA A 232 37.07 9.33 28.76
CA ALA A 232 36.08 10.08 29.54
C ALA A 232 35.06 9.20 30.30
N ALA A 233 35.38 7.93 30.54
CA ALA A 233 34.62 7.12 31.50
C ALA A 233 35.28 7.21 32.90
N PRO A 234 34.69 7.95 33.88
CA PRO A 234 35.14 7.87 35.26
C PRO A 234 34.64 6.54 35.85
N GLY A 235 35.56 5.60 36.06
CA GLY A 235 35.22 4.31 36.66
C GLY A 235 36.36 3.31 36.65
N SER A 236 37.56 3.73 37.07
CA SER A 236 38.68 2.81 37.30
C SER A 236 38.42 1.95 38.54
N PHE A 237 37.88 0.74 38.36
CA PHE A 237 38.02 -0.30 39.38
C PHE A 237 39.32 -1.08 39.10
N LYS A 238 40.39 -0.67 39.79
CA LYS A 238 41.68 -1.36 39.80
C LYS A 238 41.59 -2.62 40.65
N GLY A 239 42.06 -3.72 40.08
CA GLY A 239 42.99 -4.66 40.73
C GLY A 239 42.43 -5.54 41.84
N GLY A 240 42.50 -6.85 41.63
CA GLY A 240 42.23 -7.83 42.67
C GLY A 240 42.50 -9.24 42.17
N ASP A 241 43.77 -9.59 42.22
CA ASP A 241 44.34 -10.90 41.90
C ASP A 241 43.81 -12.00 42.84
N THR A 242 44.05 -13.25 42.46
CA THR A 242 43.97 -14.50 43.25
C THR A 242 42.66 -15.30 43.34
N GLY A 243 42.67 -16.46 42.66
CA GLY A 243 42.48 -17.75 43.31
C GLY A 243 41.06 -18.33 43.37
N TRP A 244 40.82 -19.42 42.65
CA TRP A 244 40.69 -20.79 43.19
C TRP A 244 40.16 -21.76 42.12
N CYS A 245 40.67 -22.99 42.20
CA CYS A 245 40.59 -24.04 41.19
C CYS A 245 39.26 -24.83 41.19
N ARG A 246 39.03 -25.54 40.06
CA ARG A 246 38.50 -26.92 39.90
C ARG A 246 37.50 -27.43 40.96
N THR A 247 36.33 -27.94 40.53
CA THR A 247 36.03 -29.39 40.35
C THR A 247 34.54 -29.68 40.12
N GLY A 248 34.25 -30.58 39.16
CA GLY A 248 33.13 -31.57 39.14
C GLY A 248 31.69 -31.04 39.16
N MET A 249 30.66 -31.66 38.59
CA MET A 249 30.43 -33.05 38.17
C MET A 249 29.28 -33.08 37.14
N ARG A 250 29.46 -33.94 36.12
CA ARG A 250 28.50 -34.87 35.48
C ARG A 250 26.99 -34.59 35.42
N SER A 251 26.52 -34.49 34.17
CA SER A 251 25.52 -35.36 33.50
C SER A 251 24.75 -36.36 34.38
N THR A 252 23.42 -36.28 34.34
CA THR A 252 22.54 -37.45 34.25
C THR A 252 21.29 -37.13 33.42
N VAL A 253 21.08 -37.97 32.40
CA VAL A 253 19.81 -38.21 31.69
C VAL A 253 18.98 -39.18 32.53
N PRO A 254 17.65 -39.21 32.41
CA PRO A 254 16.91 -40.47 32.51
C PRO A 254 16.27 -40.86 31.17
N ALA A 255 16.46 -42.12 30.80
CA ALA A 255 15.89 -42.79 29.65
C ALA A 255 14.75 -43.73 30.07
N GLY A 256 13.76 -43.89 29.16
CA GLY A 256 12.83 -45.02 29.05
C GLY A 256 11.65 -45.01 30.04
N ALA A 257 10.46 -45.50 29.74
CA ALA A 257 9.88 -46.28 28.64
C ALA A 257 8.33 -46.06 28.74
N ASP A 258 7.41 -46.40 27.84
CA ASP A 258 7.22 -47.60 27.04
C ASP A 258 6.11 -47.31 26.00
N ALA A 259 6.24 -47.91 24.81
CA ALA A 259 5.10 -48.17 23.94
C ALA A 259 4.46 -49.52 24.33
N PRO A 260 3.22 -49.77 23.91
CA PRO A 260 2.92 -51.13 23.48
C PRO A 260 2.22 -51.16 22.11
N ALA A 261 2.63 -52.14 21.30
CA ALA A 261 1.87 -52.63 20.17
C ALA A 261 1.54 -54.12 20.42
N ARG A 262 0.25 -54.49 20.33
CA ARG A 262 -0.29 -55.47 19.36
C ARG A 262 -1.68 -56.03 19.77
N ARG A 263 -2.59 -55.95 18.80
CA ARG A 263 -3.66 -56.89 18.35
C ARG A 263 -4.59 -57.54 19.38
N GLY A 264 -5.88 -57.24 19.19
CA GLY A 264 -7.00 -58.19 19.13
C GLY A 264 -7.80 -57.86 17.88
#